data_AF-X0XLA2-F1
#
_entry.id   AF-X0XLA2-F1
#
_cell.length_a   1.000
_cell.length_b   1.000
_cell.length_c   1.000
_cell.angle_alpha   90.00
_cell.angle_beta   90.00
_cell.angle_gamma   90.00
#
_symmetry.space_group_name_H-M   'P 1'
#
loop_
_entity.id
_entity.type
_entity.pdbx_description
1 polymer ?
#
loop_
_entity_poly.entity_id
_entity_poly.type
_entity_poly.pdbx_seq_one_letter_code
_entity_poly.pdbx_strand_id
1 'polypeptide(L)' 'MSTIVDIHGRQILDSRGNPTVEVEVTLADGSTGTAAVPSGAST' A
#
# COMPACT_ATOMS: atom_id res chain seq x y z
N MET A 1 -5.69 -2.14 19.27
CA MET A 1 -5.14 -0.77 19.40
C MET A 1 -4.71 -0.37 18.00
N SER A 2 -5.13 0.78 17.47
CA SER A 2 -4.89 1.15 16.06
C SER A 2 -3.55 1.84 15.79
N THR A 3 -2.56 1.69 16.67
CA THR A 3 -1.23 2.29 16.48
C THR A 3 -0.51 1.59 15.33
N ILE A 4 -0.06 2.35 14.33
CA ILE A 4 0.76 1.82 13.23
C ILE A 4 2.18 1.57 13.74
N VAL A 5 2.75 0.41 13.42
CA VAL A 5 4.11 0.02 13.84
C VAL A 5 5.05 -0.23 12.67
N ASP A 6 4.52 -0.54 11.48
CA ASP A 6 5.33 -0.69 10.27
C ASP A 6 4.54 -0.30 9.01
N ILE A 7 5.25 0.20 8.01
CA ILE A 7 4.73 0.55 6.69
C ILE A 7 5.75 0.13 5.63
N HIS A 8 5.33 -0.79 4.74
CA HIS A 8 6.16 -1.25 3.64
C HIS A 8 5.55 -0.88 2.29
N GLY A 9 6.25 -0.04 1.52
CA GLY A 9 5.85 0.35 0.16
C GLY A 9 6.62 -0.43 -0.90
N ARG A 10 5.93 -0.86 -1.96
CA ARG A 10 6.54 -1.53 -3.12
C ARG A 10 5.94 -1.03 -4.44
N GLN A 11 6.74 -1.11 -5.50
CA GLN A 11 6.26 -0.86 -6.86
C GLN A 11 5.62 -2.13 -7.42
N ILE A 12 4.42 -1.99 -8.00
CA ILE A 12 3.71 -3.04 -8.73
C ILE A 12 3.29 -2.53 -10.12
N LEU A 13 2.75 -3.39 -10.97
CA LEU A 13 2.15 -3.00 -12.25
C LEU A 13 0.63 -3.00 -12.16
N ASP A 14 -0.01 -1.97 -12.71
CA ASP A 14 -1.46 -1.90 -12.83
C ASP A 14 -2.00 -2.77 -13.98
N SER A 15 -3.32 -2.73 -14.22
CA SER A 15 -3.96 -3.47 -15.31
C SER A 15 -3.53 -3.04 -16.73
N ARG A 16 -2.84 -1.90 -16.87
CA ARG A 16 -2.30 -1.36 -18.13
C ARG A 16 -0.79 -1.56 -18.26
N GLY A 17 -0.16 -2.23 -17.29
CA GLY A 17 1.29 -2.42 -17.24
C GLY A 17 2.08 -1.19 -16.81
N ASN A 18 1.43 -0.15 -16.27
CA ASN A 18 2.12 1.03 -15.73
C ASN A 18 2.56 0.77 -14.28
N PRO A 19 3.76 1.24 -13.90
CA PRO A 19 4.17 1.26 -12.50
C PRO A 19 3.17 2.03 -11.62
N THR A 20 2.77 1.41 -10.50
CA THR A 20 2.02 2.06 -9.41
C THR A 20 2.53 1.58 -8.03
N VAL A 21 1.99 2.15 -6.96
CA VAL A 21 2.43 1.88 -5.58
C VAL A 21 1.41 0.99 -4.87
N GLU A 22 1.92 -0.03 -4.18
CA GLU A 22 1.21 -0.81 -3.17
C GLU A 22 1.85 -0.58 -1.80
N VAL A 23 1.02 -0.47 -0.76
CA VAL A 23 1.45 -0.29 0.62
C VAL A 23 0.83 -1.36 1.49
N GLU A 24 1.66 -1.97 2.33
CA GLU A 24 1.26 -2.83 3.45
C GLU A 24 1.49 -2.08 4.77
N VAL A 25 0.53 -2.15 5.68
CA VAL A 25 0.58 -1.51 7.00
C VAL A 25 0.37 -2.57 8.07
N THR A 26 1.22 -2.55 9.11
CA THR A 26 1.08 -3.39 10.30
C THR A 26 0.71 -2.54 11.52
N LEU A 27 -0.29 -2.98 12.28
CA LEU A 27 -0.73 -2.35 13.54
C LEU A 27 -0.11 -3.04 14.76
N ALA A 28 -0.06 -2.34 15.88
CA ALA A 28 0.49 -2.83 17.15
C ALA A 28 -0.26 -4.06 17.72
N ASP A 29 -1.51 -4.29 17.30
CA ASP A 29 -2.26 -5.49 17.66
C ASP A 29 -2.03 -6.67 16.70
N GLY A 30 -1.12 -6.53 15.74
CA GLY A 30 -0.75 -7.55 14.76
C GLY A 30 -1.62 -7.58 13.51
N SER A 31 -2.67 -6.75 13.43
CA SER A 31 -3.47 -6.63 12.22
C SER A 31 -2.66 -6.07 11.05
N THR A 32 -2.86 -6.60 9.85
CA THR A 32 -2.24 -6.12 8.62
C THR A 32 -3.26 -5.73 7.57
N GLY A 33 -2.91 -4.76 6.72
CA GLY A 33 -3.75 -4.32 5.61
C GLY A 33 -2.90 -3.88 4.43
N THR A 34 -3.35 -4.23 3.22
CA THR A 34 -2.66 -3.92 1.96
C THR A 34 -3.58 -3.15 1.03
N ALA A 35 -3.06 -2.11 0.39
CA ALA A 35 -3.80 -1.31 -0.58
C ALA A 35 -2.89 -0.88 -1.75
N ALA A 36 -3.42 -0.97 -2.97
CA ALA A 36 -2.80 -0.46 -4.18
C ALA A 36 -3.49 0.83 -4.65
N VAL A 37 -2.70 1.82 -5.06
CA VAL A 37 -3.23 3.08 -5.59
C VAL A 37 -3.48 2.94 -7.10
N PRO A 38 -4.65 3.38 -7.62
CA PRO A 38 -4.88 3.42 -9.06
C PRO A 38 -3.90 4.38 -9.76
N SER A 39 -3.37 3.97 -10.91
CA SER A 39 -2.54 4.84 -11.73
C SER A 39 -3.34 6.03 -12.28
N GLY A 40 -2.72 7.21 -12.33
CA GLY A 40 -3.33 8.44 -12.86
C GLY A 40 -4.02 9.33 -11.84
N ALA A 41 -4.04 8.97 -10.55
CA ALA A 41 -4.50 9.83 -9.45
C ALA A 41 -3.40 10.80 -8.96
N SER A 42 -2.57 11.32 -9.87
CA SER A 42 -1.45 12.21 -9.55
C SER A 42 -1.85 13.65 -9.82
N THR A 43 -2.09 14.42 -8.75
CA THR A 43 -2.34 15.87 -8.77
C THR A 43 -1.65 16.52 -7.59
#